data_AF-A0A7W1I764-F1
#
_entry.id   AF-A0A7W1I764-F1
#
_cell.length_a   1.000
_cell.length_b   1.000
_cell.length_c   1.000
_cell.angle_alpha   90.00
_cell.angle_beta   90.00
_cell.angle_gamma   90.00
#
_symmetry.space_group_name_H-M   'P 1'
#
loop_
_entity.id
_entity.type
_entity.pdbx_description
1 polymer ?
#
loop_
_entity_poly.entity_id
_entity_poly.type
_entity_poly.pdbx_seq_one_letter_code
_entity_poly.pdbx_strand_id
1 'polypeptide(L)'
;MARPTDLAEDEVMVWPSLVVVEAVAAVVFLLILVVLSVLVNAPLTARANPNQTPNPSKAPWYFLNLQELLLHMNAGLAGVIVPTAALVGIAAIPYIDRSPLGVGILGTSTKGR
;
A
#
# COMPACT_ATOMS: atom_id res chain seq x y z
N MET A 1 -26.31 14.11 10.66
CA MET A 1 -26.25 12.94 9.76
C MET A 1 -26.37 13.54 8.36
N ALA A 2 -25.24 13.95 7.77
CA ALA A 2 -25.25 14.79 6.58
C ALA A 2 -25.51 13.92 5.34
N ARG A 3 -26.51 14.31 4.54
CA ARG A 3 -26.86 13.70 3.25
C ARG A 3 -25.77 14.11 2.23
N PRO A 4 -25.54 13.36 1.13
CA PRO A 4 -24.56 13.75 0.09
C PRO A 4 -24.74 15.17 -0.48
N THR A 5 -25.93 15.76 -0.31
CA THR A 5 -26.24 17.14 -0.69
C THR A 5 -25.66 18.21 0.24
N ASP A 6 -25.19 17.83 1.42
CA ASP A 6 -24.69 18.75 2.45
C ASP A 6 -23.16 18.94 2.35
N LEU A 7 -22.50 18.27 1.39
CA LEU A 7 -21.05 18.30 1.17
C LEU A 7 -20.62 19.33 0.11
N ALA A 8 -21.52 19.74 -0.78
CA ALA A 8 -21.20 20.70 -1.85
C ALA A 8 -20.78 22.08 -1.31
N GLU A 9 -21.17 22.40 -0.07
CA GLU A 9 -20.76 23.64 0.62
C GLU A 9 -19.35 23.55 1.25
N ASP A 10 -18.81 22.34 1.45
CA ASP A 10 -17.47 22.05 2.01
C ASP A 10 -16.44 21.63 0.94
N GLU A 11 -16.83 21.57 -0.34
CA GLU A 11 -15.92 21.25 -1.43
C GLU A 11 -14.98 22.43 -1.75
N VAL A 12 -13.67 22.17 -1.67
CA VAL A 12 -12.64 23.15 -2.04
C VAL A 12 -12.10 22.87 -3.44
N MET A 13 -11.74 23.93 -4.17
CA MET A 13 -11.10 23.79 -5.47
C MET A 13 -9.77 23.04 -5.32
N VAL A 14 -9.60 21.94 -6.05
CA VAL A 14 -8.40 21.08 -6.06
C VAL A 14 -7.12 21.91 -6.25
N TRP A 15 -7.18 22.89 -7.15
CA TRP A 15 -6.15 23.89 -7.30
C TRP A 15 -6.51 25.18 -6.54
N PRO A 16 -5.62 25.75 -5.71
CA PRO A 16 -4.30 25.25 -5.31
C PRO A 16 -4.34 24.35 -4.07
N SER A 17 -5.50 24.18 -3.44
CA SER A 17 -5.61 23.67 -2.06
C SER A 17 -5.05 22.25 -1.87
N LEU A 18 -5.36 21.33 -2.77
CA LEU A 18 -4.90 19.94 -2.71
C LEU A 18 -3.53 19.79 -3.41
N VAL A 19 -3.39 20.35 -4.60
CA VAL A 19 -2.18 20.17 -5.44
C VAL A 19 -0.92 20.66 -4.74
N VAL A 20 -0.99 21.77 -4.01
CA VAL A 20 0.19 22.29 -3.28
C VAL A 20 0.59 21.35 -2.15
N VAL A 21 -0.37 20.82 -1.38
CA VAL A 21 -0.10 19.90 -0.27
C VAL A 21 0.49 18.58 -0.80
N GLU A 22 -0.09 18.02 -1.86
CA GLU A 22 0.41 16.80 -2.49
C GLU A 22 1.80 17.00 -3.11
N ALA A 23 2.06 18.14 -3.74
CA ALA A 23 3.38 18.47 -4.28
C ALA A 23 4.44 18.56 -3.16
N VAL A 24 4.12 19.19 -2.02
CA VAL A 24 5.01 19.23 -0.86
C VAL A 24 5.25 17.82 -0.31
N ALA A 25 4.21 17.01 -0.15
CA ALA A 25 4.34 15.63 0.30
C ALA A 25 5.21 14.80 -0.65
N ALA A 26 5.02 14.95 -1.97
CA ALA A 26 5.82 14.28 -2.99
C ALA A 26 7.31 14.67 -2.93
N VAL A 27 7.61 15.97 -2.76
CA VAL A 27 8.98 16.46 -2.58
C VAL A 27 9.61 15.88 -1.30
N VAL A 28 8.88 15.86 -0.19
CA VAL A 28 9.35 15.27 1.07
C VAL A 28 9.64 13.78 0.89
N PHE A 29 8.74 13.02 0.29
CA PHE A 29 8.95 11.58 0.02
C PHE A 29 10.14 11.34 -0.91
N LEU A 30 10.28 12.15 -1.96
CA LEU A 30 11.42 12.06 -2.88
C LEU A 30 12.74 12.32 -2.14
N LEU A 31 12.80 13.35 -1.30
CA LEU A 31 13.98 13.65 -0.48
C LEU A 31 14.31 12.48 0.46
N ILE A 32 13.32 11.90 1.12
CA ILE A 32 13.50 10.72 1.99
C ILE A 32 14.10 9.56 1.18
N LEU A 33 13.54 9.26 0.01
CA LEU A 33 14.03 8.18 -0.86
C LEU A 33 15.44 8.43 -1.37
N VAL A 34 15.78 9.67 -1.75
CA VAL A 34 17.13 10.05 -2.20
C VAL A 34 18.13 9.91 -1.04
N VAL A 35 17.82 10.44 0.14
CA VAL A 35 18.68 10.31 1.33
C VAL A 35 18.87 8.84 1.69
N LEU A 36 17.80 8.05 1.71
CA LEU A 36 17.89 6.60 1.97
C LEU A 36 18.76 5.91 0.91
N SER A 37 18.61 6.25 -0.37
CA SER A 37 19.40 5.66 -1.46
C SER A 37 20.90 5.98 -1.37
N VAL A 38 21.27 7.14 -0.81
CA VAL A 38 22.67 7.52 -0.61
C VAL A 38 23.25 6.84 0.63
N LEU A 39 22.45 6.70 1.70
CA LEU A 39 22.91 6.13 2.96
C LEU A 39 22.88 4.59 2.99
N VAL A 40 21.97 3.97 2.25
CA VAL A 40 21.77 2.52 2.22
C VAL A 40 22.35 1.95 0.92
N ASN A 41 23.47 1.22 1.05
CA ASN A 41 24.07 0.53 -0.08
C ASN A 41 23.17 -0.63 -0.54
N ALA A 42 22.79 -0.61 -1.82
CA ALA A 42 22.19 -1.75 -2.51
C ALA A 42 23.29 -2.47 -3.31
N PRO A 43 23.90 -3.55 -2.77
CA PRO A 43 24.96 -4.26 -3.47
C PRO A 43 24.42 -4.88 -4.76
N LEU A 44 25.08 -4.58 -5.88
CA LEU A 44 24.76 -5.20 -7.16
C LEU A 44 25.24 -6.65 -7.16
N THR A 45 24.35 -7.58 -7.45
CA THR A 45 24.69 -9.00 -7.62
C THR A 45 25.29 -9.25 -9.01
N ALA A 46 25.95 -10.40 -9.17
CA ALA A 46 26.42 -10.84 -10.47
C ALA A 46 25.27 -10.96 -11.47
N ARG A 47 25.58 -10.96 -12.78
CA ARG A 47 24.56 -11.18 -13.81
C ARG A 47 23.85 -12.51 -13.57
N ALA A 48 22.54 -12.52 -13.79
CA ALA A 48 21.71 -13.70 -13.57
C ALA A 48 22.20 -14.90 -14.38
N ASN A 49 22.36 -16.04 -13.72
CA ASN A 49 22.75 -17.31 -14.32
C ASN A 49 21.63 -18.34 -14.08
N PRO A 50 20.88 -18.78 -15.12
CA PRO A 50 19.81 -19.76 -14.96
C PRO A 50 20.27 -21.12 -14.43
N ASN A 51 21.55 -21.47 -14.58
CA ASN A 51 22.12 -22.73 -14.11
C ASN A 51 22.57 -22.67 -12.64
N GLN A 52 22.43 -21.52 -11.97
CA GLN A 52 22.90 -21.33 -10.60
C GLN A 52 21.86 -20.56 -9.77
N THR A 53 21.22 -21.25 -8.84
CA THR A 53 20.32 -20.63 -7.87
C THR A 53 21.13 -19.94 -6.76
N PRO A 54 20.94 -18.64 -6.50
CA PRO A 54 21.64 -17.95 -5.42
C PRO A 54 21.21 -18.46 -4.03
N ASN A 55 22.17 -18.60 -3.12
CA ASN A 55 21.95 -18.95 -1.72
C ASN A 55 22.67 -17.92 -0.83
N PRO A 56 21.96 -17.12 -0.01
CA PRO A 56 20.53 -17.19 0.32
C PRO A 56 19.63 -16.50 -0.71
N SER A 57 18.49 -17.13 -1.02
CA SER A 57 17.42 -16.55 -1.84
C SER A 57 16.37 -15.90 -0.91
N LYS A 58 16.55 -14.63 -0.57
CA LYS A 58 15.59 -13.85 0.22
C LYS A 58 14.72 -12.99 -0.68
N ALA A 59 13.42 -12.98 -0.43
CA ALA A 59 12.48 -12.12 -1.14
C ALA A 59 12.63 -10.67 -0.65
N PRO A 60 12.18 -9.68 -1.45
CA PRO A 60 12.05 -8.31 -0.98
C PRO A 60 11.16 -8.22 0.27
N TRP A 61 11.41 -7.25 1.15
CA TRP A 61 10.79 -7.14 2.47
C TRP A 61 9.26 -7.07 2.45
N TYR A 62 8.65 -6.48 1.42
CA TYR A 62 7.19 -6.43 1.26
C TYR A 62 6.56 -7.80 0.94
N PHE A 63 7.38 -8.79 0.56
CA PHE A 63 7.00 -10.19 0.41
C PHE A 63 7.47 -11.06 1.57
N LEU A 64 8.04 -10.50 2.65
CA LEU A 64 8.58 -11.28 3.75
C LEU A 64 7.53 -12.22 4.36
N ASN A 65 6.31 -11.73 4.59
CA ASN A 65 5.22 -12.56 5.12
C ASN A 65 4.87 -13.74 4.20
N LEU A 66 4.89 -13.53 2.88
CA LEU A 66 4.63 -14.59 1.90
C LEU A 66 5.80 -15.57 1.83
N GLN A 67 7.03 -15.08 1.93
CA GLN A 67 8.23 -15.91 1.99
C GLN A 67 8.22 -16.80 3.25
N GLU A 68 7.93 -16.25 4.41
CA GLU A 68 7.84 -17.02 5.67
C GLU A 68 6.75 -18.09 5.57
N LEU A 69 5.62 -17.76 4.94
CA LEU A 69 4.54 -18.73 4.69
C LEU A 69 5.00 -19.89 3.78
N LEU A 70 5.76 -19.59 2.71
CA LEU A 70 6.32 -20.60 1.81
C LEU A 70 7.37 -21.50 2.47
N LEU A 71 8.07 -21.01 3.50
CA LEU A 71 9.06 -21.79 4.24
C LEU A 71 8.41 -22.77 5.23
N HIS A 72 7.23 -22.45 5.75
CA HIS A 72 6.60 -23.19 6.86
C HIS A 72 5.31 -23.94 6.48
N MET A 73 4.83 -23.80 5.24
CA MET A 73 3.55 -24.37 4.80
C MET A 73 3.67 -25.02 3.41
N ASN A 74 2.67 -25.81 3.01
CA ASN A 74 2.60 -26.36 1.66
C ASN A 74 2.65 -25.24 0.59
N ALA A 75 3.51 -25.41 -0.41
CA ALA A 75 3.76 -24.40 -1.44
C ALA A 75 2.50 -23.96 -2.21
N GLY A 76 1.56 -24.87 -2.49
CA GLY A 76 0.31 -24.53 -3.18
C GLY A 76 -0.65 -23.73 -2.29
N LEU A 77 -0.76 -24.11 -1.01
CA LEU A 77 -1.57 -23.38 -0.03
C LEU A 77 -1.01 -21.97 0.20
N ALA A 78 0.31 -21.86 0.35
CA ALA A 78 1.00 -20.61 0.63
C ALA A 78 1.10 -19.67 -0.58
N GLY A 79 1.43 -20.22 -1.76
CA GLY A 79 1.66 -19.44 -2.96
C GLY A 79 0.39 -19.08 -3.74
N VAL A 80 -0.67 -19.89 -3.63
CA VAL A 80 -1.88 -19.73 -4.47
C VAL A 80 -3.10 -19.43 -3.61
N ILE A 81 -3.44 -20.30 -2.66
CA ILE A 81 -4.71 -20.21 -1.94
C ILE A 81 -4.76 -18.98 -1.03
N VAL A 82 -3.75 -18.78 -0.18
CA VAL A 82 -3.73 -17.64 0.77
C VAL A 82 -3.74 -16.28 0.05
N PRO A 83 -2.89 -16.02 -0.97
CA PRO A 83 -2.94 -14.76 -1.71
C PRO A 83 -4.27 -14.56 -2.43
N THR A 84 -4.83 -15.61 -3.03
CA THR A 84 -6.13 -15.53 -3.71
C THR A 84 -7.24 -15.19 -2.73
N ALA A 85 -7.27 -15.84 -1.56
CA ALA A 85 -8.25 -15.56 -0.52
C ALA A 85 -8.11 -14.13 0.02
N ALA A 86 -6.88 -13.61 0.17
CA ALA A 86 -6.64 -12.23 0.59
C ALA A 86 -7.17 -11.22 -0.43
N LEU A 87 -6.91 -11.43 -1.72
CA LEU A 87 -7.40 -10.58 -2.79
C LEU A 87 -8.94 -10.59 -2.88
N VAL A 88 -9.55 -11.78 -2.79
CA VAL A 88 -11.01 -11.91 -2.73
C VAL A 88 -11.58 -11.22 -1.50
N GLY A 89 -10.91 -11.33 -0.34
CA GLY A 89 -11.29 -10.64 0.88
C GLY A 89 -11.28 -9.12 0.72
N ILE A 90 -10.25 -8.55 0.10
CA ILE A 90 -10.17 -7.11 -0.19
C ILE A 90 -11.27 -6.70 -1.18
N ALA A 91 -11.49 -7.48 -2.24
CA ALA A 91 -12.56 -7.22 -3.21
C ALA A 91 -13.97 -7.37 -2.62
N ALA A 92 -14.12 -8.16 -1.55
CA ALA A 92 -15.37 -8.36 -0.84
C ALA A 92 -15.73 -7.20 0.13
N ILE A 93 -14.76 -6.34 0.50
CA ILE A 93 -14.97 -5.19 1.40
C ILE A 93 -16.23 -4.37 1.06
N PRO A 94 -16.43 -3.86 -0.18
CA PRO A 94 -17.61 -3.05 -0.50
C PRO A 94 -18.95 -3.81 -0.39
N TYR A 95 -18.94 -5.14 -0.40
CA TYR A 95 -20.16 -5.95 -0.25
C TYR A 95 -20.51 -6.23 1.21
N ILE A 96 -19.51 -6.20 2.10
CA ILE A 96 -19.64 -6.44 3.53
C ILE A 96 -19.88 -5.10 4.26
N ASP A 97 -19.04 -4.09 3.99
CA ASP A 97 -19.21 -2.75 4.52
C ASP A 97 -19.97 -1.87 3.53
N ARG A 98 -21.28 -1.76 3.76
CA ARG A 98 -22.21 -0.94 2.96
C ARG A 98 -22.60 0.36 3.67
N SER A 99 -21.95 0.69 4.78
CA SER A 99 -22.32 1.84 5.58
C SER A 99 -21.98 3.13 4.83
N PRO A 100 -22.91 4.10 4.72
CA PRO A 100 -22.59 5.43 4.20
C PRO A 100 -21.84 6.29 5.24
N LEU A 101 -21.59 5.80 6.45
CA LEU A 101 -20.89 6.51 7.50
C LEU A 101 -19.37 6.51 7.21
N GLY A 102 -18.77 7.70 7.04
CA GLY A 102 -17.32 7.87 6.87
C GLY A 102 -16.84 8.02 5.42
N VAL A 103 -17.75 8.05 4.43
CA VAL A 103 -17.40 8.34 3.04
C VAL A 103 -16.86 9.77 2.93
N GLY A 104 -15.63 9.93 2.44
CA GLY A 104 -15.00 11.24 2.23
C GLY A 104 -14.37 11.89 3.47
N ILE A 105 -14.31 11.20 4.62
CA ILE A 105 -13.69 11.73 5.84
C ILE A 105 -12.50 10.85 6.23
N LEU A 106 -11.29 11.41 6.15
CA LEU A 106 -10.09 10.68 6.55
C LEU A 106 -10.11 10.47 8.08
N GLY A 107 -10.25 9.21 8.53
CA GLY A 107 -10.23 8.85 9.95
C GLY A 107 -11.58 8.87 10.70
N THR A 108 -12.70 8.77 9.97
CA THR A 108 -14.03 8.35 10.49
C THR A 108 -14.81 9.28 11.44
N SER A 109 -14.48 10.57 11.59
CA SER A 109 -15.08 11.40 12.67
C SER A 109 -15.97 12.56 12.21
N THR A 110 -17.07 12.77 12.94
CA THR A 110 -17.90 13.98 12.90
C THR A 110 -17.03 15.22 13.15
N LYS A 111 -16.98 16.10 12.15
CA LYS A 111 -16.40 17.45 12.19
C LYS A 111 -14.88 17.62 12.04
N GLY A 112 -14.05 16.56 12.04
CA GLY A 112 -12.59 16.79 12.08
C GLY A 112 -12.21 17.80 13.17
N ARG A 113 -12.84 17.67 14.35
CA ARG A 113 -12.99 18.69 15.42
C ARG A 113 -12.34 20.06 15.20
#